data_AF-A0A3C1ITR7-F1
#
_entry.id   AF-A0A3C1ITR7-F1
#
_cell.length_a   1.000
_cell.length_b   1.000
_cell.length_c   1.000
_cell.angle_alpha   90.00
_cell.angle_beta   90.00
_cell.angle_gamma   90.00
#
_symmetry.space_group_name_H-M   'P 1'
#
loop_
_entity.id
_entity.type
_entity.pdbx_description
1 polymer ?
#
loop_
_entity_poly.entity_id
_entity_poly.type
_entity_poly.pdbx_seq_one_letter_code
_entity_poly.pdbx_strand_id
1 'polypeptide(L)'
;MQLNKQQQLKRAYFTFEWRRKYDATNWQRIMVLFFICILILVAVPLNLLGLSGPTGILFTALNLGQYAFTIGVLSLLAFRVVKLRAALASILLMVQSFMVVEMLTCSINPTSENVVLVLGDLFLSFGVIVLALAANYKILPFVLVALPASAYVSCTALIDNEMFTNFFPLIFMSFLLVPILGYMFVRNFQRLETEHIRMKDTERNVLDALGIDKEKALYPH
;
A
#
# COMPACT_ATOMS: atom_id res chain seq x y z
N MET A 1 29.73 -14.78 -32.38
CA MET A 1 30.11 -15.55 -31.17
C MET A 1 28.86 -16.24 -30.64
N GLN A 2 28.65 -17.52 -30.96
CA GLN A 2 27.48 -18.26 -30.48
C GLN A 2 27.70 -18.67 -29.01
N LEU A 3 26.81 -18.24 -28.10
CA LEU A 3 26.85 -18.71 -26.71
C LEU A 3 26.72 -20.24 -26.70
N ASN A 4 27.59 -20.90 -25.93
CA ASN A 4 27.49 -22.34 -25.68
C ASN A 4 26.09 -22.67 -25.10
N LYS A 5 25.49 -23.82 -25.45
CA LYS A 5 24.13 -24.24 -25.09
C LYS A 5 23.85 -24.10 -23.58
N GLN A 6 24.85 -24.41 -22.76
CA GLN A 6 24.87 -24.21 -21.31
C GLN A 6 24.72 -22.75 -20.87
N GLN A 7 25.41 -21.82 -21.52
CA GLN A 7 25.30 -20.37 -21.23
C GLN A 7 23.93 -19.81 -21.64
N GLN A 8 23.30 -20.34 -22.68
CA GLN A 8 21.94 -19.95 -23.09
C GLN A 8 20.89 -20.38 -22.07
N LEU A 9 20.99 -21.62 -21.57
CA LEU A 9 20.12 -22.15 -20.51
C LEU A 9 20.29 -21.38 -19.19
N LYS A 10 21.52 -20.98 -18.85
CA LYS A 10 21.80 -20.08 -17.71
C LYS A 10 21.06 -18.77 -17.82
N ARG A 11 21.18 -18.12 -18.98
CA ARG A 11 20.54 -16.82 -19.25
C ARG A 11 19.01 -16.93 -19.21
N ALA A 12 18.44 -17.96 -19.84
CA ALA A 12 17.00 -18.19 -19.87
C ALA A 12 16.40 -18.41 -18.47
N TYR A 13 17.06 -19.23 -17.64
CA TYR A 13 16.63 -19.46 -16.27
C TYR A 13 16.67 -18.18 -15.42
N PHE A 14 17.76 -17.40 -15.51
CA PHE A 14 17.88 -16.13 -14.78
C PHE A 14 16.80 -15.13 -15.18
N THR A 15 16.52 -15.01 -16.49
CA THR A 15 15.42 -14.17 -16.98
C THR A 15 14.05 -14.65 -16.51
N PHE A 16 13.86 -15.97 -16.34
CA PHE A 16 12.62 -16.55 -15.87
C PHE A 16 12.38 -16.29 -14.37
N GLU A 17 13.38 -16.43 -13.52
CA GLU A 17 13.26 -16.12 -12.09
C GLU A 17 13.05 -14.63 -11.83
N TRP A 18 13.79 -13.76 -12.55
CA TRP A 18 13.56 -12.32 -12.50
C TRP A 18 12.14 -11.93 -12.92
N ARG A 19 11.63 -12.57 -13.98
CA ARG A 19 10.25 -12.37 -14.43
C ARG A 19 9.25 -12.81 -13.36
N ARG A 20 9.39 -14.03 -12.83
CA ARG A 20 8.54 -14.55 -11.75
C ARG A 20 8.50 -13.63 -10.52
N LYS A 21 9.64 -13.04 -10.15
CA LYS A 21 9.76 -12.10 -9.02
C LYS A 21 9.09 -10.75 -9.28
N TYR A 22 9.37 -10.18 -10.45
CA TYR A 22 8.71 -8.96 -10.91
C TYR A 22 7.18 -9.16 -10.95
N ASP A 23 6.75 -10.34 -11.38
CA ASP A 23 5.36 -10.74 -11.39
C ASP A 23 4.80 -10.89 -9.97
N ALA A 24 5.52 -11.49 -9.00
CA ALA A 24 5.06 -11.60 -7.61
C ALA A 24 4.89 -10.24 -6.90
N THR A 25 5.84 -9.30 -7.09
CA THR A 25 5.73 -7.95 -6.52
C THR A 25 4.56 -7.17 -7.15
N ASN A 26 4.39 -7.29 -8.47
CA ASN A 26 3.25 -6.66 -9.14
C ASN A 26 1.94 -7.35 -8.77
N TRP A 27 1.94 -8.65 -8.53
CA TRP A 27 0.79 -9.40 -8.04
C TRP A 27 0.33 -8.90 -6.67
N GLN A 28 1.26 -8.70 -5.73
CA GLN A 28 0.94 -8.06 -4.44
C GLN A 28 0.31 -6.67 -4.64
N ARG A 29 0.84 -5.86 -5.56
CA ARG A 29 0.26 -4.54 -5.88
C ARG A 29 -1.12 -4.63 -6.52
N ILE A 30 -1.36 -5.60 -7.40
CA ILE A 30 -2.67 -5.86 -8.00
C ILE A 30 -3.66 -6.26 -6.92
N MET A 31 -3.25 -7.14 -5.98
CA MET A 31 -4.09 -7.55 -4.86
C MET A 31 -4.46 -6.36 -3.97
N VAL A 32 -3.47 -5.53 -3.60
CA VAL A 32 -3.74 -4.30 -2.83
C VAL A 32 -4.67 -3.35 -3.59
N LEU A 33 -4.43 -3.16 -4.90
CA LEU A 33 -5.31 -2.35 -5.75
C LEU A 33 -6.73 -2.91 -5.77
N PHE A 34 -6.89 -4.23 -5.88
CA PHE A 34 -8.19 -4.88 -5.88
C PHE A 34 -8.93 -4.66 -4.55
N PHE A 35 -8.26 -4.86 -3.40
CA PHE A 35 -8.87 -4.63 -2.09
C PHE A 35 -9.28 -3.17 -1.88
N ILE A 36 -8.42 -2.20 -2.22
CA ILE A 36 -8.79 -0.79 -2.04
C ILE A 36 -9.90 -0.38 -3.00
N CYS A 37 -9.92 -0.90 -4.22
CA CYS A 37 -11.02 -0.65 -5.15
C CYS A 37 -12.34 -1.23 -4.63
N ILE A 38 -12.35 -2.43 -4.06
CA ILE A 38 -13.55 -2.99 -3.41
C ILE A 38 -14.02 -2.08 -2.28
N LEU A 39 -13.11 -1.64 -1.41
CA LEU A 39 -13.46 -0.73 -0.31
C LEU A 39 -14.09 0.55 -0.84
N ILE A 40 -13.51 1.18 -1.88
CA ILE A 40 -14.06 2.39 -2.50
C ILE A 40 -15.42 2.11 -3.15
N LEU A 41 -15.55 1.00 -3.88
CA LEU A 41 -16.78 0.63 -4.59
C LEU A 41 -17.94 0.24 -3.66
N VAL A 42 -17.66 -0.07 -2.39
CA VAL A 42 -18.68 -0.32 -1.38
C VAL A 42 -18.91 0.91 -0.51
N ALA A 43 -17.86 1.48 0.09
CA ALA A 43 -17.97 2.58 1.04
C ALA A 43 -18.53 3.85 0.40
N VAL A 44 -18.03 4.23 -0.79
CA VAL A 44 -18.45 5.50 -1.42
C VAL A 44 -19.92 5.47 -1.84
N PRO A 45 -20.45 4.41 -2.48
CA PRO A 45 -21.89 4.32 -2.73
C PRO A 45 -22.74 4.31 -1.47
N LEU A 46 -22.31 3.66 -0.38
CA LEU A 46 -23.04 3.71 0.89
C LEU A 46 -23.11 5.13 1.44
N ASN A 47 -22.01 5.89 1.35
CA ASN A 47 -22.00 7.31 1.73
C ASN A 47 -22.91 8.16 0.83
N LEU A 48 -22.89 7.93 -0.48
CA LEU A 48 -23.73 8.67 -1.43
C LEU A 48 -25.24 8.38 -1.26
N LEU A 49 -25.59 7.18 -0.80
CA LEU A 49 -26.97 6.80 -0.47
C LEU A 49 -27.40 7.31 0.92
N GLY A 50 -26.51 7.96 1.67
CA GLY A 50 -26.77 8.43 3.03
C GLY A 50 -26.91 7.30 4.05
N LEU A 51 -26.43 6.10 3.73
CA LEU A 51 -26.47 4.93 4.61
C LEU A 51 -25.28 4.89 5.58
N SER A 52 -24.24 5.66 5.31
CA SER A 52 -23.04 5.79 6.12
C SER A 52 -22.41 7.17 5.92
N GLY A 53 -21.54 7.58 6.85
CA GLY A 53 -20.81 8.84 6.76
C GLY A 53 -21.66 10.11 6.95
N PRO A 54 -21.00 11.28 6.94
CA PRO A 54 -21.65 12.56 7.06
C PRO A 54 -22.39 12.95 5.78
N THR A 55 -23.54 13.60 5.93
CA THR A 55 -24.38 14.03 4.82
C THR A 55 -24.23 15.53 4.57
N GLY A 56 -24.43 15.95 3.31
CA GLY A 56 -24.35 17.35 2.91
C GLY A 56 -23.62 17.55 1.59
N ILE A 57 -23.83 18.71 0.97
CA ILE A 57 -23.34 19.01 -0.39
C ILE A 57 -21.82 18.82 -0.50
N LEU A 58 -21.07 19.26 0.52
CA LEU A 58 -19.61 19.11 0.56
C LEU A 58 -19.21 17.63 0.56
N PHE A 59 -19.77 16.82 1.45
CA PHE A 59 -19.43 15.39 1.56
C PHE A 59 -19.88 14.60 0.33
N THR A 60 -21.03 14.91 -0.25
CA THR A 60 -21.46 14.34 -1.53
C THR A 60 -20.48 14.67 -2.65
N ALA A 61 -20.01 15.91 -2.74
CA ALA A 61 -19.03 16.32 -3.74
C ALA A 61 -17.67 15.64 -3.55
N LEU A 62 -17.20 15.51 -2.31
CA LEU A 62 -15.96 14.81 -1.98
C LEU A 62 -16.04 13.32 -2.34
N ASN A 63 -17.14 12.65 -1.98
CA ASN A 63 -17.37 11.23 -2.30
C ASN A 63 -17.42 11.01 -3.82
N LEU A 64 -18.16 11.85 -4.55
CA LEU A 64 -18.23 11.78 -6.01
C LEU A 64 -16.86 12.05 -6.65
N GLY A 65 -16.11 13.03 -6.13
CA GLY A 65 -14.75 13.34 -6.56
C GLY A 65 -13.79 12.17 -6.37
N GLN A 66 -13.81 11.50 -5.21
CA GLN A 66 -13.02 10.29 -4.97
C GLN A 66 -13.40 9.16 -5.92
N TYR A 67 -14.69 8.96 -6.16
CA TYR A 67 -15.18 7.93 -7.07
C TYR A 67 -14.72 8.18 -8.52
N ALA A 68 -14.93 9.40 -9.01
CA ALA A 68 -14.53 9.81 -10.35
C ALA A 68 -13.01 9.74 -10.54
N PHE A 69 -12.23 10.20 -9.55
CA PHE A 69 -10.78 10.11 -9.58
C PHE A 69 -10.30 8.65 -9.67
N THR A 70 -10.88 7.76 -8.86
CA THR A 70 -10.52 6.33 -8.86
C THR A 70 -10.80 5.70 -10.22
N ILE A 71 -11.97 5.94 -10.81
CA ILE A 71 -12.32 5.47 -12.16
C ILE A 71 -11.35 6.04 -13.20
N GLY A 72 -11.03 7.34 -13.11
CA GLY A 72 -10.08 8.00 -13.99
C GLY A 72 -8.69 7.34 -13.95
N VAL A 73 -8.15 7.10 -12.75
CA VAL A 73 -6.85 6.45 -12.58
C VAL A 73 -6.87 4.99 -13.07
N LEU A 74 -7.94 4.24 -12.82
CA LEU A 74 -8.08 2.87 -13.32
C LEU A 74 -8.18 2.83 -14.84
N SER A 75 -8.87 3.80 -15.45
CA SER A 75 -8.94 3.94 -16.91
C SER A 75 -7.55 4.23 -17.50
N LEU A 76 -6.82 5.17 -16.91
CA LEU A 76 -5.43 5.47 -17.32
C LEU A 76 -4.50 4.27 -17.16
N LEU A 77 -4.70 3.45 -16.12
CA LEU A 77 -3.97 2.20 -15.95
C LEU A 77 -4.35 1.16 -17.02
N ALA A 78 -5.64 1.03 -17.36
CA ALA A 78 -6.13 0.12 -18.39
C ALA A 78 -5.60 0.47 -19.79
N PHE A 79 -5.56 1.76 -20.12
CA PHE A 79 -4.94 2.28 -21.34
C PHE A 79 -3.41 2.31 -21.30
N ARG A 80 -2.80 1.81 -20.21
CA ARG A 80 -1.33 1.75 -19.99
C ARG A 80 -0.64 3.11 -20.02
N VAL A 81 -1.37 4.20 -19.80
CA VAL A 81 -0.83 5.56 -19.70
C VAL A 81 -0.03 5.70 -18.40
N VAL A 82 -0.48 5.06 -17.32
CA VAL A 82 0.15 5.12 -16.00
C VAL A 82 0.59 3.72 -15.56
N LYS A 83 1.75 3.63 -14.91
CA LYS A 83 2.25 2.37 -14.34
C LYS A 83 1.43 1.97 -13.11
N LEU A 84 1.22 0.66 -12.88
CA LEU A 84 0.50 0.12 -11.72
C LEU A 84 0.93 0.75 -10.39
N ARG A 85 2.25 0.89 -10.18
CA ARG A 85 2.81 1.52 -8.97
C ARG A 85 2.40 3.00 -8.85
N ALA A 86 2.42 3.76 -9.93
CA ALA A 86 1.98 5.16 -9.86
C ALA A 86 0.47 5.27 -9.62
N ALA A 87 -0.33 4.46 -10.31
CA ALA A 87 -1.79 4.42 -10.17
C ALA A 87 -2.23 4.05 -8.74
N LEU A 88 -1.63 3.01 -8.16
CA LEU A 88 -1.94 2.60 -6.80
C LEU A 88 -1.52 3.68 -5.78
N ALA A 89 -0.34 4.28 -5.95
CA ALA A 89 0.11 5.36 -5.06
C ALA A 89 -0.83 6.58 -5.11
N SER A 90 -1.29 6.98 -6.30
CA SER A 90 -2.24 8.09 -6.43
C SER A 90 -3.59 7.79 -5.80
N ILE A 91 -4.11 6.56 -5.93
CA ILE A 91 -5.38 6.17 -5.29
C ILE A 91 -5.23 6.20 -3.77
N LEU A 92 -4.16 5.62 -3.22
CA LEU A 92 -3.89 5.64 -1.77
C LEU A 92 -3.81 7.07 -1.23
N LEU A 93 -3.11 7.96 -1.94
CA LEU A 93 -3.01 9.38 -1.57
C LEU A 93 -4.36 10.09 -1.63
N MET A 94 -5.18 9.83 -2.65
CA MET A 94 -6.51 10.42 -2.79
C MET A 94 -7.43 10.00 -1.64
N VAL A 95 -7.51 8.70 -1.34
CA VAL A 95 -8.32 8.17 -0.24
C VAL A 95 -7.86 8.77 1.09
N GLN A 96 -6.54 8.83 1.31
CA GLN A 96 -5.97 9.42 2.53
C GLN A 96 -6.27 10.91 2.67
N SER A 97 -6.25 11.66 1.55
CA SER A 97 -6.56 13.09 1.54
C SER A 97 -8.05 13.34 1.78
N PHE A 98 -8.92 12.51 1.21
CA PHE A 98 -10.37 12.56 1.45
C PHE A 98 -10.69 12.39 2.93
N MET A 99 -10.17 11.33 3.57
CA MET A 99 -10.38 11.10 5.01
C MET A 99 -9.87 12.27 5.86
N VAL A 100 -8.72 12.87 5.48
CA VAL A 100 -8.21 14.05 6.20
C VAL A 100 -9.13 15.27 6.08
N VAL A 101 -9.67 15.53 4.89
CA VAL A 101 -10.62 16.65 4.70
C VAL A 101 -11.91 16.40 5.47
N GLU A 102 -12.40 15.15 5.49
CA GLU A 102 -13.57 14.75 6.26
C GLU A 102 -13.34 14.96 7.76
N MET A 103 -12.25 14.43 8.31
CA MET A 103 -11.85 14.64 9.71
C MET A 103 -11.83 16.13 10.10
N LEU A 104 -11.15 16.97 9.31
CA LEU A 104 -11.04 18.39 9.58
C LEU A 104 -12.41 19.08 9.53
N THR A 105 -13.25 18.74 8.55
CA THR A 105 -14.59 19.33 8.41
C THR A 105 -15.48 18.93 9.58
N CYS A 106 -15.48 17.66 9.96
CA CYS A 106 -16.24 17.12 11.09
C CYS A 106 -15.79 17.72 12.43
N SER A 107 -14.51 18.08 12.56
CA SER A 107 -13.97 18.69 13.78
C SER A 107 -14.42 20.15 14.03
N ILE A 108 -14.82 20.88 12.99
CA ILE A 108 -15.26 22.29 13.12
C ILE A 108 -16.60 22.41 13.85
N ASN A 109 -17.50 21.44 13.65
CA ASN A 109 -18.79 21.37 14.32
C ASN A 109 -18.91 20.03 15.06
N PRO A 110 -18.26 19.89 16.23
CA PRO A 110 -18.15 18.62 16.92
C PRO A 110 -19.49 18.20 17.54
N THR A 111 -20.25 17.37 16.82
CA THR A 111 -21.36 16.58 17.37
C THR A 111 -20.85 15.21 17.78
N SER A 112 -21.58 14.49 18.63
CA SER A 112 -21.22 13.10 19.01
C SER A 112 -21.03 12.18 17.80
N GLU A 113 -21.85 12.36 16.76
CA GLU A 113 -21.74 11.63 15.48
C GLU A 113 -20.45 11.99 14.74
N ASN A 114 -20.13 13.29 14.63
CA ASN A 114 -18.92 13.76 13.94
C ASN A 114 -17.63 13.32 14.64
N VAL A 115 -17.64 13.24 15.98
CA VAL A 115 -16.52 12.73 16.78
C VAL A 115 -16.24 11.25 16.45
N VAL A 116 -17.28 10.43 16.30
CA VAL A 116 -17.14 9.01 15.91
C VAL A 116 -16.62 8.89 14.49
N LEU A 117 -17.09 9.74 13.56
CA LEU A 117 -16.61 9.76 12.18
C LEU A 117 -15.12 10.09 12.09
N VAL A 118 -14.64 11.10 12.83
CA VAL A 118 -13.21 11.46 12.88
C VAL A 118 -12.36 10.27 13.35
N LEU A 119 -12.82 9.54 14.38
CA LEU A 119 -12.12 8.33 14.84
C LEU A 119 -12.19 7.21 13.80
N GLY A 120 -13.33 7.02 13.15
CA GLY A 120 -13.51 6.05 12.07
C GLY A 120 -12.51 6.27 10.93
N ASP A 121 -12.39 7.51 10.47
CA ASP A 121 -11.43 7.91 9.43
C ASP A 121 -9.98 7.73 9.87
N LEU A 122 -9.68 8.02 11.14
CA LEU A 122 -8.37 7.76 11.72
C LEU A 122 -8.01 6.26 11.68
N PHE A 123 -8.95 5.38 12.03
CA PHE A 123 -8.75 3.93 11.95
C PHE A 123 -8.61 3.43 10.51
N LEU A 124 -9.46 3.91 9.60
CA LEU A 124 -9.39 3.58 8.18
C LEU A 124 -8.06 4.03 7.56
N SER A 125 -7.53 5.17 8.01
CA SER A 125 -6.22 5.66 7.61
C SER A 125 -5.08 4.70 7.94
N PHE A 126 -5.10 4.06 9.12
CA PHE A 126 -4.12 3.00 9.42
C PHE A 126 -4.20 1.86 8.40
N GLY A 127 -5.41 1.48 7.98
CA GLY A 127 -5.62 0.49 6.92
C GLY A 127 -4.95 0.89 5.60
N VAL A 128 -5.11 2.14 5.18
CA VAL A 128 -4.47 2.68 3.96
C VAL A 128 -2.94 2.66 4.05
N ILE A 129 -2.37 3.00 5.21
CA ILE A 129 -0.93 2.94 5.46
C ILE A 129 -0.41 1.50 5.38
N VAL A 130 -1.13 0.55 5.98
CA VAL A 130 -0.79 -0.88 5.93
C VAL A 130 -0.86 -1.41 4.50
N LEU A 131 -1.88 -1.03 3.73
CA LEU A 131 -1.99 -1.39 2.31
C LEU A 131 -0.80 -0.85 1.49
N ALA A 132 -0.34 0.36 1.77
CA ALA A 132 0.87 0.90 1.13
C ALA A 132 2.13 0.09 1.49
N LEU A 133 2.27 -0.35 2.74
CA LEU A 133 3.36 -1.22 3.15
C LEU A 133 3.28 -2.60 2.47
N ALA A 134 2.08 -3.19 2.40
CA ALA A 134 1.83 -4.46 1.71
C ALA A 134 2.14 -4.38 0.20
N ALA A 135 1.94 -3.21 -0.41
CA ALA A 135 2.31 -2.93 -1.81
C ALA A 135 3.84 -2.68 -2.02
N ASN A 136 4.65 -2.90 -0.98
CA ASN A 136 6.10 -2.70 -0.93
C ASN A 136 6.54 -1.25 -1.20
N TYR A 137 5.79 -0.26 -0.74
CA TYR A 137 6.28 1.11 -0.74
C TYR A 137 7.17 1.38 0.48
N LYS A 138 8.37 1.90 0.21
CA LYS A 138 9.31 2.33 1.27
C LYS A 138 8.98 3.71 1.83
N ILE A 139 8.72 4.68 0.95
CA ILE A 139 8.65 6.10 1.30
C ILE A 139 7.19 6.58 1.42
N LEU A 140 6.29 6.07 0.55
CA LEU A 140 4.88 6.46 0.54
C LEU A 140 4.19 6.38 1.91
N PRO A 141 4.42 5.34 2.74
CA PRO A 141 3.81 5.25 4.07
C PRO A 141 4.11 6.45 4.98
N PHE A 142 5.28 7.08 4.87
CA PHE A 142 5.59 8.29 5.64
C PHE A 142 4.70 9.47 5.25
N VAL A 143 4.44 9.62 3.95
CA VAL A 143 3.52 10.66 3.44
C VAL A 143 2.09 10.35 3.91
N LEU A 144 1.66 9.10 3.79
CA LEU A 144 0.32 8.67 4.19
C LEU A 144 0.08 8.76 5.70
N VAL A 145 1.13 8.70 6.51
CA VAL A 145 1.07 8.93 7.97
C VAL A 145 1.04 10.41 8.32
N ALA A 146 1.82 11.24 7.64
CA ALA A 146 1.93 12.66 7.97
C ALA A 146 0.57 13.38 7.82
N LEU A 147 -0.20 13.02 6.80
CA LEU A 147 -1.53 13.55 6.52
C LEU A 147 -2.51 13.37 7.71
N PRO A 148 -2.91 12.15 8.10
CA PRO A 148 -3.83 11.89 9.21
C PRO A 148 -3.25 12.31 10.57
N ALA A 149 -1.93 12.24 10.77
CA ALA A 149 -1.32 12.70 12.02
C ALA A 149 -1.53 14.22 12.20
N SER A 150 -1.29 15.01 11.15
CA SER A 150 -1.52 16.46 11.18
C SER A 150 -3.00 16.81 11.34
N ALA A 151 -3.89 16.05 10.68
CA ALA A 151 -5.33 16.20 10.82
C ALA A 151 -5.79 15.89 12.25
N TYR A 152 -5.29 14.80 12.83
CA TYR A 152 -5.62 14.38 14.19
C TYR A 152 -5.16 15.42 15.23
N VAL A 153 -3.94 15.96 15.10
CA VAL A 153 -3.48 17.06 15.96
C VAL A 153 -4.43 18.26 15.89
N SER A 154 -4.87 18.62 14.68
CA SER A 154 -5.82 19.71 14.47
C SER A 154 -7.19 19.39 15.08
N CYS A 155 -7.67 18.16 14.91
CA CYS A 155 -8.94 17.69 15.49
C CYS A 155 -8.90 17.71 17.02
N THR A 156 -7.81 17.24 17.65
CA THR A 156 -7.65 17.30 19.12
C THR A 156 -7.69 18.73 19.66
N ALA A 157 -7.22 19.72 18.88
CA ALA A 157 -7.28 21.12 19.28
C ALA A 157 -8.68 21.75 19.11
N LEU A 158 -9.50 21.24 18.18
CA LEU A 158 -10.83 21.77 17.86
C LEU A 158 -11.97 21.05 18.59
N ILE A 159 -11.80 19.75 18.85
CA ILE A 159 -12.78 18.90 19.52
C ILE A 159 -12.44 18.91 21.01
N ASP A 160 -13.26 19.59 21.81
CA ASP A 160 -13.18 19.56 23.28
C ASP A 160 -13.71 18.22 23.82
N ASN A 161 -12.95 17.15 23.60
CA ASN A 161 -13.31 15.79 24.00
C ASN A 161 -12.12 15.06 24.63
N GLU A 162 -12.30 14.62 25.87
CA GLU A 162 -11.27 13.94 26.65
C GLU A 162 -10.69 12.70 25.97
N MET A 163 -11.47 12.00 25.13
CA MET A 163 -10.99 10.84 24.38
C MET A 163 -9.83 11.22 23.46
N PHE A 164 -9.94 12.34 22.74
CA PHE A 164 -8.89 12.80 21.82
C PHE A 164 -7.62 13.18 22.58
N THR A 165 -7.75 13.84 23.73
CA THR A 165 -6.61 14.24 24.55
C THR A 165 -5.94 13.04 25.22
N ASN A 166 -6.73 12.11 25.77
CA ASN A 166 -6.22 10.94 26.48
C ASN A 166 -5.50 9.94 25.55
N PHE A 167 -6.03 9.72 24.34
CA PHE A 167 -5.40 8.82 23.37
C PHE A 167 -4.33 9.51 22.52
N PHE A 168 -4.15 10.82 22.64
CA PHE A 168 -3.18 11.58 21.84
C PHE A 168 -1.77 10.99 21.85
N PRO A 169 -1.15 10.68 23.02
CA PRO A 169 0.21 10.16 23.04
C PRO A 169 0.32 8.80 22.35
N LEU A 170 -0.71 7.95 22.52
CA LEU A 170 -0.75 6.61 21.94
C LEU A 170 -0.84 6.67 20.41
N ILE A 171 -1.75 7.49 19.88
CA ILE A 171 -1.96 7.67 18.44
C ILE A 171 -0.74 8.36 17.81
N PHE A 172 -0.16 9.35 18.47
CA PHE A 172 1.04 10.01 17.96
C PHE A 172 2.23 9.05 17.89
N MET A 173 2.45 8.24 18.93
CA MET A 173 3.50 7.23 18.93
C MET A 173 3.28 6.14 17.88
N SER A 174 2.03 5.71 17.65
CA SER A 174 1.74 4.72 16.60
C SER A 174 2.04 5.28 15.21
N PHE A 175 1.70 6.54 14.94
CA PHE A 175 2.07 7.21 13.69
C PHE A 175 3.59 7.36 13.53
N LEU A 176 4.38 7.50 14.58
CA LEU A 176 5.84 7.49 14.45
C LEU A 176 6.39 6.07 14.19
N LEU A 177 5.92 5.08 14.94
CA LEU A 177 6.47 3.71 14.91
C LEU A 177 6.10 2.95 13.64
N VAL A 178 4.84 3.01 13.20
CA VAL A 178 4.33 2.26 12.05
C VAL A 178 5.15 2.48 10.77
N PRO A 179 5.42 3.73 10.31
CA PRO A 179 6.18 3.94 9.08
C PRO A 179 7.66 3.59 9.23
N ILE A 180 8.26 3.75 10.42
CA ILE A 180 9.66 3.37 10.68
C ILE A 180 9.81 1.85 10.59
N LEU A 181 8.98 1.12 11.35
CA LEU A 181 8.98 -0.34 11.34
C LEU A 181 8.61 -0.87 9.96
N GLY A 182 7.62 -0.26 9.31
CA GLY A 182 7.23 -0.58 7.95
C GLY A 182 8.36 -0.38 6.93
N TYR A 183 9.13 0.71 7.05
CA TYR A 183 10.31 0.95 6.23
C TYR A 183 11.38 -0.12 6.44
N MET A 184 11.71 -0.43 7.70
CA MET A 184 12.66 -1.47 8.05
C MET A 184 12.22 -2.82 7.49
N PHE A 185 10.94 -3.16 7.63
CA PHE A 185 10.34 -4.38 7.12
C PHE A 185 10.47 -4.47 5.60
N VAL A 186 9.98 -3.47 4.86
CA VAL A 186 10.04 -3.47 3.38
C VAL A 186 11.49 -3.47 2.89
N ARG A 187 12.39 -2.75 3.56
CA ARG A 187 13.83 -2.76 3.24
C ARG A 187 14.45 -4.14 3.46
N ASN A 188 14.20 -4.75 4.61
CA ASN A 188 14.76 -6.05 4.96
C ASN A 188 14.19 -7.16 4.08
N PHE A 189 12.89 -7.13 3.78
CA PHE A 189 12.24 -8.05 2.85
C PHE A 189 12.91 -8.01 1.48
N GLN A 190 13.06 -6.82 0.90
CA GLN A 190 13.74 -6.67 -0.40
C GLN A 190 15.22 -7.09 -0.37
N ARG A 191 15.90 -6.90 0.77
CA ARG A 191 17.28 -7.36 0.95
C ARG A 191 17.36 -8.88 1.00
N LEU A 192 16.55 -9.53 1.84
CA LEU A 192 16.44 -10.99 1.93
C LEU A 192 16.13 -11.59 0.56
N GLU A 193 15.23 -10.97 -0.17
CA GLU A 193 14.83 -11.39 -1.51
C GLU A 193 15.96 -11.23 -2.55
N THR A 194 16.92 -10.33 -2.30
CA THR A 194 18.10 -10.14 -3.16
C THR A 194 19.19 -11.15 -2.80
N GLU A 195 19.42 -11.36 -1.51
CA GLU A 195 20.36 -12.38 -1.02
C GLU A 195 19.92 -13.79 -1.43
N HIS A 196 18.63 -14.11 -1.39
CA HIS A 196 18.12 -15.41 -1.81
C HIS A 196 18.47 -15.73 -3.29
N ILE A 197 18.33 -14.74 -4.18
CA ILE A 197 18.70 -14.89 -5.59
C ILE A 197 20.21 -15.10 -5.71
N ARG A 198 21.00 -14.27 -5.04
CA ARG A 198 22.45 -14.36 -5.06
C ARG A 198 22.95 -15.72 -4.55
N MET A 199 22.32 -16.24 -3.51
CA MET A 199 22.66 -17.54 -2.92
C MET A 199 22.37 -18.67 -3.89
N LYS A 200 21.21 -18.62 -4.57
CA LYS A 200 20.82 -19.60 -5.59
C LYS A 200 21.72 -19.55 -6.83
N ASP A 201 22.15 -18.36 -7.24
CA ASP A 201 23.15 -18.19 -8.29
C ASP A 201 24.51 -18.76 -7.88
N THR A 202 24.90 -18.55 -6.62
CA THR A 202 26.17 -19.08 -6.08
C THR A 202 26.14 -20.61 -6.00
N GLU A 203 25.07 -21.19 -5.45
CA GLU A 203 24.85 -22.64 -5.40
C GLU A 203 24.97 -23.27 -6.80
N ARG A 204 24.35 -22.63 -7.79
CA ARG A 204 24.44 -23.09 -9.18
C ARG A 204 25.86 -23.04 -9.73
N ASN A 205 26.57 -21.93 -9.52
CA ASN A 205 27.95 -21.80 -9.98
C ASN A 205 28.87 -22.84 -9.36
N VAL A 206 28.64 -23.20 -8.09
CA VAL A 206 29.38 -24.27 -7.40
C VAL A 206 29.05 -25.64 -8.00
N LEU A 207 27.77 -25.96 -8.21
CA LEU A 207 27.36 -27.23 -8.81
C LEU A 207 27.89 -27.42 -10.23
N ASP A 208 27.87 -26.34 -11.03
CA ASP A 208 28.46 -26.35 -12.37
C ASP A 208 29.98 -26.54 -12.34
N ALA A 209 30.68 -25.94 -11.38
CA ALA A 209 32.13 -26.12 -11.21
C ALA A 209 32.50 -27.55 -10.78
N LEU A 210 31.61 -28.23 -10.06
CA LEU A 210 31.77 -29.62 -9.64
C LEU A 210 31.31 -30.64 -10.70
N GLY A 211 30.73 -30.19 -11.81
CA GLY A 211 30.16 -31.08 -12.83
C GLY A 211 28.97 -31.90 -12.34
N ILE A 212 28.32 -31.48 -11.25
CA ILE A 212 27.19 -32.18 -10.65
C ILE A 212 25.91 -31.73 -11.34
N ASP A 213 25.30 -32.62 -12.11
CA ASP A 213 23.99 -32.39 -12.69
C ASP A 213 22.93 -32.45 -11.58
N LYS A 214 22.14 -31.39 -11.39
CA LYS A 214 21.14 -31.29 -10.30
C LYS A 214 20.15 -32.46 -10.32
N GLU A 215 19.86 -33.00 -11.50
CA GLU A 215 18.98 -34.15 -11.69
C GLU A 215 19.53 -35.44 -11.04
N LYS A 216 20.84 -35.64 -11.06
CA LYS A 216 21.50 -36.84 -10.49
C LYS A 216 21.78 -36.73 -8.99
N ALA A 217 21.84 -35.51 -8.44
CA ALA A 217 22.11 -35.28 -7.03
C ALA A 217 20.84 -35.26 -6.16
N LEU A 218 19.69 -34.86 -6.71
CA LEU A 218 18.42 -34.82 -5.96
C LEU A 218 17.61 -36.12 -6.05
N TYR A 219 17.87 -36.94 -7.07
CA TYR A 219 17.30 -38.28 -7.26
C TYR A 219 18.44 -39.28 -7.53
N PRO A 220 19.17 -39.71 -6.49
CA PRO A 220 20.08 -40.84 -6.64
C PRO A 220 19.23 -42.09 -6.86
N HIS A 221 19.39 -42.74 -8.03
CA HIS A 221 18.92 -44.10 -8.23
C HIS A 221 19.61 -45.05 -7.26
#